data_AF-A0A850C2X5-F1
#
_entry.id   AF-A0A850C2X5-F1
#
_cell.length_a   1.000
_cell.length_b   1.000
_cell.length_c   1.000
_cell.angle_alpha   90.00
_cell.angle_beta   90.00
_cell.angle_gamma   90.00
#
_symmetry.space_group_name_H-M   'P 1'
#
loop_
_entity.id
_entity.type
_entity.pdbx_description
1 polymer ?
#
loop_
_entity_poly.entity_id
_entity_poly.type
_entity_poly.pdbx_seq_one_letter_code
_entity_poly.pdbx_strand_id
1 'polypeptide(L)'
;RTMSDTWSESFLAMVNDVLDDIEEQGTALPRPVAAIRAFLEGERGLLDEVTRPALVHFDLWDGNIFVRRGGDDWEFEAFIDGERAFYGDPVAELVSLQMVPEEEFPSAVEGFLGRPMTAGEERRLALYRTYIMLILVAECKVRGFDAEQEANQKKWATETLERDFTAFGL
;
A
#
# COMPACT_ATOMS: atom_id res chain seq x y z
N ARG A 1 9.16 -3.12 -16.54
CA ARG A 1 10.54 -2.59 -16.34
C ARG A 1 11.06 -3.18 -15.04
N THR A 2 12.32 -3.61 -14.93
CA THR A 2 12.79 -4.41 -13.75
C THR A 2 13.78 -3.68 -12.83
N MET A 3 14.20 -2.45 -13.16
CA MET A 3 15.10 -1.62 -12.36
C MET A 3 15.03 -0.14 -12.81
N SER A 4 15.27 0.78 -11.88
CA SER A 4 15.37 2.24 -12.09
C SER A 4 16.44 2.83 -11.16
N ASP A 5 16.87 4.07 -11.44
CA ASP A 5 17.92 4.75 -10.65
C ASP A 5 17.37 5.37 -9.36
N THR A 6 16.07 5.66 -9.34
CA THR A 6 15.37 6.25 -8.19
C THR A 6 14.17 5.41 -7.77
N TRP A 7 13.76 5.60 -6.50
CA TRP A 7 12.53 4.98 -6.02
C TRP A 7 11.29 5.58 -6.68
N SER A 8 11.26 6.90 -6.95
CA SER A 8 10.13 7.53 -7.61
C SER A 8 9.87 6.94 -9.01
N GLU A 9 10.91 6.67 -9.80
CA GLU A 9 10.78 6.02 -11.10
C GLU A 9 10.18 4.61 -11.00
N SER A 10 10.64 3.81 -10.05
CA SER A 10 10.12 2.45 -9.83
C SER A 10 8.66 2.49 -9.39
N PHE A 11 8.36 3.26 -8.34
CA PHE A 11 7.03 3.33 -7.76
C PHE A 11 6.00 3.90 -8.74
N LEU A 12 6.35 4.97 -9.46
CA LEU A 12 5.44 5.55 -10.45
C LEU A 12 5.21 4.61 -11.63
N ALA A 13 6.21 3.83 -12.05
CA ALA A 13 6.00 2.80 -13.07
C ALA A 13 5.01 1.73 -12.56
N MET A 14 5.20 1.23 -11.34
CA MET A 14 4.32 0.22 -10.72
C MET A 14 2.86 0.70 -10.61
N VAL A 15 2.65 1.94 -10.14
CA VAL A 15 1.30 2.50 -10.02
C VAL A 15 0.68 2.76 -11.40
N ASN A 16 1.47 3.23 -12.36
CA ASN A 16 0.99 3.51 -13.70
C ASN A 16 0.54 2.23 -14.43
N ASP A 17 1.24 1.10 -14.24
CA ASP A 17 0.84 -0.19 -14.80
C ASP A 17 -0.55 -0.61 -14.26
N VAL A 18 -0.80 -0.44 -12.96
CA VAL A 18 -2.13 -0.74 -12.36
C VAL A 18 -3.22 0.24 -12.83
N LEU A 19 -2.88 1.52 -12.98
CA LEU A 19 -3.83 2.51 -13.51
C LEU A 19 -4.20 2.24 -14.97
N ASP A 20 -3.23 1.82 -15.79
CA ASP A 20 -3.47 1.38 -17.17
C ASP A 20 -4.47 0.21 -17.18
N ASP A 21 -4.26 -0.81 -16.33
CA ASP A 21 -5.19 -1.95 -16.20
C ASP A 21 -6.60 -1.51 -15.78
N ILE A 22 -6.73 -0.57 -14.83
CA ILE A 22 -8.01 -0.03 -14.39
C ILE A 22 -8.75 0.70 -15.53
N GLU A 23 -8.02 1.49 -16.33
CA GLU A 23 -8.56 2.21 -17.49
C GLU A 23 -9.02 1.22 -18.57
N GLU A 24 -8.20 0.20 -18.89
CA GLU A 24 -8.53 -0.85 -19.85
C GLU A 24 -9.77 -1.65 -19.43
N GLN A 25 -9.88 -1.94 -18.14
CA GLN A 25 -11.05 -2.57 -17.56
C GLN A 25 -12.28 -1.66 -17.56
N GLY A 26 -12.13 -0.33 -17.65
CA GLY A 26 -13.23 0.62 -17.47
C GLY A 26 -13.81 0.61 -16.05
N THR A 27 -12.98 0.34 -15.05
CA THR A 27 -13.41 0.37 -13.63
C THR A 27 -13.37 1.81 -13.11
N ALA A 28 -14.45 2.26 -12.48
CA ALA A 28 -14.53 3.62 -11.95
C ALA A 28 -13.69 3.80 -10.68
N LEU A 29 -13.04 4.97 -10.57
CA LEU A 29 -12.30 5.43 -9.39
C LEU A 29 -12.95 6.70 -8.82
N PRO A 30 -12.71 7.04 -7.54
CA PRO A 30 -13.25 8.26 -6.92
C PRO A 30 -12.72 9.56 -7.53
N ARG A 31 -11.62 9.50 -8.28
CA ARG A 31 -11.03 10.62 -9.01
C ARG A 31 -10.60 10.16 -10.41
N PRO A 32 -10.55 11.06 -11.41
CA PRO A 32 -10.04 10.72 -12.74
C PRO A 32 -8.61 10.19 -12.66
N VAL A 33 -8.29 9.16 -13.45
CA VAL A 33 -6.94 8.55 -13.48
C VAL A 33 -5.85 9.60 -13.76
N ALA A 34 -6.10 10.53 -14.69
CA ALA A 34 -5.17 11.62 -14.97
C ALA A 34 -4.86 12.51 -13.74
N ALA A 35 -5.85 12.73 -12.86
CA ALA A 35 -5.65 13.50 -11.63
C ALA A 35 -4.80 12.71 -10.62
N ILE A 36 -5.06 11.40 -10.48
CA ILE A 36 -4.28 10.52 -9.61
C ILE A 36 -2.82 10.47 -10.08
N ARG A 37 -2.58 10.29 -11.39
CA ARG A 37 -1.21 10.34 -11.96
C ARG A 37 -0.52 11.66 -11.66
N ALA A 38 -1.20 12.79 -11.88
CA ALA A 38 -0.63 14.12 -11.63
C ALA A 38 -0.29 14.34 -10.15
N PHE A 39 -1.13 13.87 -9.23
CA PHE A 39 -0.85 13.92 -7.80
C PHE A 39 0.39 13.09 -7.43
N LEU A 40 0.45 11.83 -7.85
CA LEU A 40 1.60 10.96 -7.57
C LEU A 40 2.91 11.49 -8.19
N GLU A 41 2.84 12.01 -9.42
CA GLU A 41 3.96 12.65 -10.11
C GLU A 41 4.47 13.89 -9.35
N GLY A 42 3.57 14.64 -8.71
CA GLY A 42 3.90 15.78 -7.86
C GLY A 42 4.71 15.40 -6.61
N GLU A 43 4.63 14.14 -6.17
CA GLU A 43 5.32 13.63 -4.98
C GLU A 43 6.70 13.01 -5.27
N ARG A 44 7.21 13.14 -6.51
CA ARG A 44 8.54 12.61 -6.89
C ARG A 44 9.65 12.98 -5.91
N GLY A 45 9.71 14.26 -5.53
CA GLY A 45 10.76 14.73 -4.61
C GLY A 45 10.71 14.04 -3.25
N LEU A 46 9.51 13.73 -2.75
CA LEU A 46 9.32 12.99 -1.50
C LEU A 46 9.73 11.52 -1.63
N LEU A 47 9.40 10.89 -2.77
CA LEU A 47 9.78 9.51 -3.06
C LEU A 47 11.29 9.36 -3.26
N ASP A 48 11.97 10.38 -3.80
CA ASP A 48 13.42 10.39 -4.00
C ASP A 48 14.23 10.58 -2.69
N GLU A 49 13.58 10.90 -1.57
CA GLU A 49 14.21 10.83 -0.24
C GLU A 49 14.61 9.39 0.14
N VAL A 50 14.03 8.39 -0.54
CA VAL A 50 14.31 6.97 -0.29
C VAL A 50 15.60 6.57 -1.01
N THR A 51 16.71 6.62 -0.28
CA THR A 51 18.05 6.30 -0.82
C THR A 51 18.53 4.88 -0.50
N ARG A 52 17.82 4.14 0.35
CA ARG A 52 18.20 2.78 0.75
C ARG A 52 17.00 1.82 0.58
N PRO A 53 17.00 0.98 -0.46
CA PRO A 53 15.93 0.01 -0.64
C PRO A 53 16.03 -1.12 0.41
N ALA A 54 14.89 -1.68 0.76
CA ALA A 54 14.76 -2.94 1.47
C ALA A 54 13.81 -3.87 0.72
N LEU A 55 13.92 -5.18 0.95
CA LEU A 55 12.89 -6.12 0.53
C LEU A 55 11.65 -5.86 1.39
N VAL A 56 10.54 -5.55 0.74
CA VAL A 56 9.23 -5.29 1.33
C VAL A 56 8.29 -6.41 0.89
N HIS A 57 7.55 -7.01 1.82
CA HIS A 57 6.56 -8.03 1.55
C HIS A 57 5.27 -7.42 0.97
N PHE A 58 4.86 -6.26 1.50
CA PHE A 58 3.75 -5.44 1.01
C PHE A 58 2.37 -6.09 1.17
N ASP A 59 2.26 -7.10 2.03
CA ASP A 59 1.00 -7.82 2.26
C ASP A 59 0.94 -8.49 3.65
N LEU A 60 1.46 -7.83 4.68
CA LEU A 60 1.54 -8.38 6.05
C LEU A 60 0.28 -8.07 6.87
N TRP A 61 -0.83 -8.70 6.50
CA TRP A 61 -2.05 -8.74 7.31
C TRP A 61 -2.13 -10.02 8.15
N ASP A 62 -3.07 -10.10 9.09
CA ASP A 62 -3.20 -11.21 10.04
C ASP A 62 -3.15 -12.61 9.40
N GLY A 63 -3.68 -12.76 8.18
CA GLY A 63 -3.66 -14.03 7.44
C GLY A 63 -2.29 -14.48 6.95
N ASN A 64 -1.34 -13.57 6.80
CA ASN A 64 -0.01 -13.81 6.25
C ASN A 64 1.10 -13.86 7.32
N ILE A 65 0.74 -13.73 8.61
CA ILE A 65 1.67 -13.75 9.74
C ILE A 65 1.37 -14.96 10.63
N PHE A 66 2.34 -15.87 10.72
CA PHE A 66 2.21 -17.08 11.53
C PHE A 66 2.89 -16.87 12.87
N VAL A 67 2.21 -17.29 13.94
CA VAL A 67 2.71 -17.26 15.31
C VAL A 67 2.54 -18.63 15.95
N ARG A 68 3.49 -18.99 16.81
CA ARG A 68 3.44 -20.22 17.62
C ARG A 68 3.45 -19.89 19.11
N ARG A 69 2.89 -20.79 19.92
CA ARG A 69 3.00 -20.71 21.38
C ARG A 69 4.47 -20.87 21.80
N GLY A 70 4.96 -19.95 22.63
CA GLY A 70 6.27 -19.98 23.26
C GLY A 70 6.13 -19.70 24.76
N GLY A 71 6.15 -20.75 25.58
CA GLY A 71 5.84 -20.61 27.01
C GLY A 71 4.41 -20.08 27.23
N ASP A 72 4.28 -18.98 27.97
CA ASP A 72 3.01 -18.30 28.24
C ASP A 72 2.61 -17.29 27.15
N ASP A 73 3.52 -16.98 26.21
CA ASP A 73 3.35 -15.94 25.18
C ASP A 73 3.23 -16.50 23.75
N TRP A 74 2.99 -15.61 22.80
CA TRP A 74 3.04 -15.90 21.36
C TRP A 74 4.36 -15.40 20.77
N GLU A 75 5.00 -16.23 19.95
CA GLU A 75 6.24 -15.90 19.24
C GLU A 75 5.97 -15.91 17.73
N PHE A 76 6.59 -14.96 17.01
CA PHE A 76 6.59 -14.97 15.55
C PHE A 76 7.23 -16.26 15.00
N GLU A 77 6.63 -16.82 13.96
CA GLU A 77 7.09 -18.04 13.30
C GLU A 77 7.49 -17.80 11.84
N ALA A 78 6.59 -17.23 11.03
CA ALA A 78 6.84 -17.07 9.59
C ALA A 78 5.96 -16.00 8.94
N PHE A 79 6.42 -15.52 7.79
CA PHE A 79 5.61 -14.80 6.80
C PHE A 79 5.35 -15.72 5.60
N ILE A 80 4.18 -15.56 4.97
CA ILE A 80 3.81 -16.27 3.74
C ILE A 80 3.20 -15.31 2.72
N ASP A 81 3.09 -15.77 1.48
CA ASP A 81 2.42 -15.06 0.38
C ASP A 81 3.10 -13.75 -0.08
N GLY A 82 4.40 -13.85 -0.39
CA GLY A 82 5.19 -12.73 -0.91
C GLY A 82 4.92 -12.37 -2.38
N GLU A 83 3.71 -12.59 -2.91
CA GLU A 83 3.40 -12.33 -4.33
C GLU A 83 3.50 -10.84 -4.70
N ARG A 84 3.32 -9.96 -3.72
CA ARG A 84 3.42 -8.49 -3.86
C ARG A 84 4.80 -7.93 -3.49
N ALA A 85 5.77 -8.80 -3.20
CA ALA A 85 7.05 -8.35 -2.66
C ALA A 85 7.92 -7.62 -3.70
N PHE A 86 8.59 -6.55 -3.28
CA PHE A 86 9.51 -5.77 -4.12
C PHE A 86 10.65 -5.17 -3.29
N TYR A 87 11.70 -4.67 -3.96
CA TYR A 87 12.73 -3.85 -3.32
C TYR A 87 12.35 -2.37 -3.43
N GLY A 88 12.17 -1.68 -2.30
CA GLY A 88 11.67 -0.29 -2.28
C GLY A 88 11.81 0.39 -0.92
N ASP A 89 10.97 1.39 -0.65
CA ASP A 89 10.93 2.09 0.65
C ASP A 89 10.52 1.13 1.78
N PRO A 90 11.35 0.95 2.84
CA PRO A 90 10.97 0.16 4.02
C PRO A 90 9.63 0.55 4.64
N VAL A 91 9.21 1.81 4.57
CA VAL A 91 7.93 2.29 5.12
C VAL A 91 6.72 1.68 4.41
N ALA A 92 6.88 1.23 3.16
CA ALA A 92 5.82 0.56 2.42
C ALA A 92 5.35 -0.75 3.10
N GLU A 93 6.17 -1.37 3.95
CA GLU A 93 5.76 -2.56 4.72
C GLU A 93 4.58 -2.28 5.66
N LEU A 94 4.47 -1.05 6.13
CA LEU A 94 3.44 -0.65 7.09
C LEU A 94 2.07 -0.41 6.43
N VAL A 95 1.94 -0.66 5.13
CA VAL A 95 0.69 -0.43 4.38
C VAL A 95 -0.48 -1.26 4.94
N SER A 96 -0.22 -2.46 5.46
CA SER A 96 -1.24 -3.35 6.03
C SER A 96 -1.76 -2.87 7.40
N LEU A 97 -1.09 -1.92 8.07
CA LEU A 97 -1.57 -1.36 9.34
C LEU A 97 -2.92 -0.65 9.22
N GLN A 98 -3.38 -0.32 8.00
CA GLN A 98 -4.74 0.17 7.79
C GLN A 98 -5.84 -0.83 8.15
N MET A 99 -5.50 -2.10 8.34
CA MET A 99 -6.42 -3.17 8.79
C MET A 99 -6.33 -3.43 10.30
N VAL A 100 -5.41 -2.75 10.99
CA VAL A 100 -5.19 -2.85 12.44
C VAL A 100 -5.94 -1.69 13.14
N PRO A 101 -6.43 -1.87 14.38
CA PRO A 101 -7.05 -0.78 15.14
C PRO A 101 -6.13 0.45 15.24
N GLU A 102 -6.71 1.65 15.13
CA GLU A 102 -5.96 2.92 15.10
C GLU A 102 -5.16 3.13 16.39
N GLU A 103 -5.67 2.68 17.52
CA GLU A 103 -5.01 2.72 18.83
C GLU A 103 -3.73 1.86 18.90
N GLU A 104 -3.59 0.84 18.05
CA GLU A 104 -2.43 -0.03 18.00
C GLU A 104 -1.37 0.47 17.01
N PHE A 105 -1.74 1.37 16.10
CA PHE A 105 -0.86 1.92 15.05
C PHE A 105 0.45 2.49 15.62
N PRO A 106 0.46 3.33 16.69
CA PRO A 106 1.70 3.87 17.24
C PRO A 106 2.65 2.78 17.77
N SER A 107 2.11 1.73 18.37
CA SER A 107 2.90 0.62 18.91
C SER A 107 3.54 -0.20 17.79
N ALA A 108 2.81 -0.44 16.70
CA ALA A 108 3.34 -1.14 15.54
C ALA A 108 4.45 -0.32 14.84
N VAL A 109 4.25 0.99 14.68
CA VAL A 109 5.25 1.91 14.13
C VAL A 109 6.51 1.95 15.00
N GLU A 110 6.37 2.08 16.32
CA GLU A 110 7.50 2.08 17.25
C GLU A 110 8.25 0.74 17.21
N GLY A 111 7.53 -0.38 17.14
CA GLY A 111 8.15 -1.71 17.01
C GLY A 111 8.94 -1.91 15.71
N PHE A 112 8.50 -1.30 14.61
CA PHE A 112 9.14 -1.42 13.29
C PHE A 112 10.27 -0.41 13.07
N LEU A 113 10.04 0.87 13.39
CA LEU A 113 11.00 1.96 13.16
C LEU A 113 11.90 2.26 14.36
N GLY A 114 11.52 1.85 15.57
CA GLY A 114 12.16 2.25 16.82
C GLY A 114 11.96 3.74 17.15
N ARG A 115 11.00 4.39 16.50
CA ARG A 115 10.62 5.80 16.67
C ARG A 115 9.26 6.09 16.01
N PRO A 116 8.61 7.22 16.34
CA PRO A 116 7.51 7.75 15.54
C PRO A 116 7.90 8.03 14.07
N MET A 117 6.91 7.99 13.18
CA MET A 117 7.07 8.42 11.80
C MET A 117 7.37 9.92 11.72
N THR A 118 8.11 10.30 10.69
CA THR A 118 8.19 11.68 10.22
C THR A 118 7.00 12.00 9.33
N ALA A 119 6.66 13.29 9.17
CA ALA A 119 5.60 13.72 8.26
C ALA A 119 5.82 13.25 6.80
N GLY A 120 7.09 13.12 6.37
CA GLY A 120 7.42 12.58 5.05
C GLY A 120 7.11 11.09 4.92
N GLU A 121 7.39 10.29 5.96
CA GLU A 121 7.06 8.86 6.00
C GLU A 121 5.55 8.63 6.07
N GLU A 122 4.82 9.43 6.84
CA GLU A 122 3.35 9.38 6.89
C GLU A 122 2.74 9.69 5.50
N ARG A 123 3.28 10.69 4.81
CA ARG A 123 2.86 11.06 3.46
C ARG A 123 3.21 9.98 2.45
N ARG A 124 4.42 9.37 2.50
CA ARG A 124 4.77 8.23 1.65
C ARG A 124 3.89 7.01 1.92
N LEU A 125 3.58 6.71 3.18
CA LEU A 125 2.68 5.62 3.53
C LEU A 125 1.28 5.82 2.92
N ALA A 126 0.79 7.06 2.81
CA ALA A 126 -0.46 7.37 2.09
C ALA A 126 -0.37 7.10 0.58
N LEU A 127 0.79 7.36 -0.04
CA LEU A 127 1.03 6.98 -1.45
C LEU A 127 1.01 5.46 -1.61
N TYR A 128 1.61 4.73 -0.68
CA TYR A 128 1.62 3.26 -0.70
C TYR A 128 0.24 2.67 -0.44
N ARG A 129 -0.57 3.29 0.44
CA ARG A 129 -1.99 2.95 0.60
C ARG A 129 -2.77 3.19 -0.68
N THR A 130 -2.53 4.31 -1.37
CA THR A 130 -3.13 4.57 -2.68
C THR A 130 -2.79 3.44 -3.66
N TYR A 131 -1.54 3.02 -3.73
CA TYR A 131 -1.11 1.92 -4.61
C TYR A 131 -1.83 0.60 -4.31
N ILE A 132 -1.86 0.14 -3.05
CA ILE A 132 -2.56 -1.11 -2.73
C ILE A 132 -4.07 -1.00 -2.99
N MET A 133 -4.71 0.14 -2.71
CA MET A 133 -6.14 0.30 -3.01
C MET A 133 -6.43 0.24 -4.51
N LEU A 134 -5.55 0.76 -5.36
CA LEU A 134 -5.66 0.61 -6.81
C LEU A 134 -5.53 -0.86 -7.24
N ILE A 135 -4.57 -1.60 -6.66
CA ILE A 135 -4.44 -3.06 -6.89
C ILE A 135 -5.75 -3.76 -6.54
N LEU A 136 -6.30 -3.52 -5.35
CA LEU A 136 -7.53 -4.16 -4.90
C LEU A 136 -8.72 -3.86 -5.82
N VAL A 137 -8.80 -2.64 -6.37
CA VAL A 137 -9.81 -2.27 -7.37
C VAL A 137 -9.61 -3.02 -8.69
N ALA A 138 -8.37 -3.10 -9.18
CA ALA A 138 -8.02 -3.79 -10.43
C ALA A 138 -8.28 -5.30 -10.34
N GLU A 139 -8.04 -5.88 -9.16
CA GLU A 139 -8.18 -7.32 -8.92
C GLU A 139 -9.64 -7.79 -8.89
N CYS A 140 -10.59 -6.91 -8.54
CA CYS A 140 -12.00 -7.28 -8.42
C CYS A 140 -12.55 -8.04 -9.65
N LYS A 141 -12.18 -7.62 -10.86
CA LYS A 141 -12.67 -8.24 -12.10
C LYS A 141 -12.06 -9.61 -12.41
N VAL A 142 -10.87 -9.91 -11.89
CA VAL A 142 -10.12 -11.13 -12.22
C VAL A 142 -10.17 -12.17 -11.11
N ARG A 143 -10.46 -11.76 -9.88
CA ARG A 143 -10.56 -12.65 -8.70
C ARG A 143 -11.81 -13.53 -8.70
N GLY A 144 -12.79 -13.25 -9.56
CA GLY A 144 -14.04 -14.04 -9.65
C GLY A 144 -14.93 -13.89 -8.42
N PHE A 145 -14.88 -12.73 -7.76
CA PHE A 145 -15.74 -12.41 -6.63
C PHE A 145 -17.23 -12.45 -7.01
N ASP A 146 -18.06 -12.77 -6.02
CA ASP A 146 -19.48 -12.49 -6.14
C ASP A 146 -19.76 -10.97 -6.05
N ALA A 147 -21.01 -10.58 -6.34
CA ALA A 147 -21.40 -9.18 -6.38
C ALA A 147 -21.27 -8.47 -5.01
N GLU A 148 -21.41 -9.19 -3.90
CA GLU A 148 -21.30 -8.61 -2.56
C GLU A 148 -19.84 -8.38 -2.19
N GLN A 149 -18.98 -9.38 -2.44
CA GLN A 149 -17.54 -9.29 -2.27
C GLN A 149 -16.95 -8.14 -3.11
N GLU A 150 -17.30 -8.07 -4.39
CA GLU A 150 -16.86 -6.99 -5.27
C GLU A 150 -17.31 -5.62 -4.76
N ALA A 151 -18.59 -5.50 -4.35
CA ALA A 151 -19.11 -4.23 -3.84
C ALA A 151 -18.42 -3.79 -2.55
N ASN A 152 -18.17 -4.72 -1.62
CA ASN A 152 -17.51 -4.43 -0.35
C ASN A 152 -16.06 -4.00 -0.56
N GLN A 153 -15.31 -4.69 -1.43
CA GLN A 153 -13.92 -4.33 -1.71
C GLN A 153 -13.80 -2.99 -2.43
N LYS A 154 -14.65 -2.74 -3.44
CA LYS A 154 -14.68 -1.45 -4.14
C LYS A 154 -15.06 -0.32 -3.19
N LYS A 155 -16.02 -0.53 -2.30
CA LYS A 155 -16.42 0.45 -1.30
C LYS A 155 -15.25 0.79 -0.38
N TRP A 156 -14.62 -0.23 0.21
CA TRP A 156 -13.49 -0.03 1.12
C TRP A 156 -12.32 0.70 0.44
N ALA A 157 -11.97 0.29 -0.78
CA ALA A 157 -10.92 0.95 -1.55
C ALA A 157 -11.26 2.40 -1.90
N THR A 158 -12.50 2.66 -2.31
CA THR A 158 -12.97 4.01 -2.65
C THR A 158 -12.94 4.93 -1.44
N GLU A 159 -13.47 4.50 -0.29
CA GLU A 159 -13.50 5.30 0.94
C GLU A 159 -12.08 5.60 1.43
N THR A 160 -11.17 4.63 1.35
CA THR A 160 -9.76 4.80 1.72
C THR A 160 -9.04 5.80 0.80
N LEU A 161 -9.24 5.67 -0.52
CA LEU A 161 -8.70 6.60 -1.51
C LEU A 161 -9.23 8.02 -1.30
N GLU A 162 -10.53 8.19 -1.08
CA GLU A 162 -11.13 9.51 -0.84
C GLU A 162 -10.59 10.18 0.43
N ARG A 163 -10.42 9.42 1.50
CA ARG A 163 -9.82 9.91 2.75
C ARG A 163 -8.41 10.43 2.50
N ASP A 164 -7.56 9.64 1.86
CA ASP A 164 -6.15 9.97 1.66
C ASP A 164 -5.99 11.13 0.65
N PHE A 165 -6.75 11.14 -0.44
CA PHE A 165 -6.77 12.26 -1.39
C PHE A 165 -7.18 13.57 -0.71
N THR A 166 -8.23 13.55 0.10
CA THR A 166 -8.67 14.73 0.85
C THR A 166 -7.61 15.21 1.85
N ALA A 167 -6.94 14.28 2.54
CA ALA A 167 -5.95 14.61 3.56
C ALA A 167 -4.64 15.18 2.97
N PHE A 168 -4.22 14.69 1.79
CA PHE A 168 -2.91 15.02 1.21
C PHE A 168 -2.94 15.96 0.01
N GLY A 169 -4.13 16.37 -0.45
CA GLY A 169 -4.31 17.46 -1.42
C GLY A 169 -4.54 17.01 -2.86
N LEU A 170 -5.39 16.00 -3.06
CA LEU A 170 -6.03 15.66 -4.33
C LEU A 170 -7.55 15.88 -4.30
#